data_AF-A0A381T9X1-F1
#
_entry.id   AF-A0A381T9X1-F1
#
_cell.length_a   1.000
_cell.length_b   1.000
_cell.length_c   1.000
_cell.angle_alpha   90.00
_cell.angle_beta   90.00
_cell.angle_gamma   90.00
#
_symmetry.space_group_name_H-M   'P 1'
#
loop_
_entity.id
_entity.type
_entity.pdbx_description
1 polymer ?
#
loop_
_entity_poly.entity_id
_entity_poly.type
_entity_poly.pdbx_seq_one_letter_code
_entity_poly.pdbx_strand_id
1 'polypeptide(L)'
;MQCLIKDLFHRWSLGQRLIAVIVVITFLSCDKEDEPSLAEINSNIITLDSYLPRYKSFLSKTHQTDNLANRYALLNSLIDEELILEYAHKTAVINDPTVVREKQRIYDQLLLNQYFIYKIQPQTESTEQELRRLFTWSKTTMHVRHLFAPDLESINLLQDKLYQGAPWLELAKSSFSDPVLKDNGGDLGWINMGDMDPAFEVVAYNLKDSEISSPVKTRYGYSIIQVIERENNFFLTEQDFQLEKDWLKLMATQYKKMPAIRSYTDSVEKALGISFNKDELKELFLAIIDKKETQKIYNNRPLVHFADGHFWTVRQTYEKLNDLSSRQFKRIHSLDNFTDIISGLAVQEKFLHDAEVLNLSSNNIFTDLFEHHYHNYLIKLCIEKLYNNESLVNHNPDIVRSVYKDFRDGLADNATISIDSTVVKKFIFNLEISS
;
A
#
# COMPACT_ATOMS: atom_id res chain seq x y z
N MET A 1 -45.91 19.92 20.14
CA MET A 1 -45.89 20.37 18.73
C MET A 1 -46.67 19.45 17.77
N GLN A 2 -46.75 18.13 18.02
CA GLN A 2 -47.47 17.18 17.16
C GLN A 2 -49.02 17.24 17.25
N CYS A 3 -49.62 17.68 18.36
CA CYS A 3 -51.09 17.81 18.46
C CYS A 3 -51.65 19.04 17.72
N LEU A 4 -50.91 20.15 17.65
CA LEU A 4 -51.35 21.39 17.00
C LEU A 4 -51.44 21.29 15.47
N ILE A 5 -50.66 20.39 14.86
CA ILE A 5 -50.61 20.21 13.40
C ILE A 5 -51.78 19.35 12.89
N LYS A 6 -52.26 18.39 13.70
CA LYS A 6 -53.37 17.50 13.31
C LYS A 6 -54.72 18.22 13.20
N ASP A 7 -55.01 19.17 14.10
CA ASP A 7 -56.29 19.89 14.08
C ASP A 7 -56.40 20.93 12.97
N LEU A 8 -55.26 21.49 12.52
CA LEU A 8 -55.21 22.42 11.39
C LEU A 8 -55.45 21.71 10.06
N PHE A 9 -54.91 20.51 9.88
CA PHE A 9 -55.03 19.73 8.63
C PHE A 9 -56.47 19.26 8.36
N HIS A 10 -57.24 19.01 9.43
CA HIS A 10 -58.62 18.51 9.30
C HIS A 10 -59.65 19.57 8.91
N ARG A 11 -59.30 20.86 8.97
CA ARG A 11 -60.19 21.98 8.59
C ARG A 11 -60.08 22.42 7.12
N TRP A 12 -59.12 21.88 6.38
CA TRP A 12 -58.91 22.22 4.97
C TRP A 12 -59.85 21.46 4.04
N SER A 13 -60.33 22.14 3.00
CA SER A 13 -61.14 21.51 1.96
C SER A 13 -60.32 20.47 1.18
N LEU A 14 -60.99 19.53 0.51
CA LEU A 14 -60.31 18.45 -0.23
C LEU A 14 -59.27 19.00 -1.23
N GLY A 15 -59.58 20.14 -1.86
CA GLY A 15 -58.66 20.85 -2.77
C GLY A 15 -57.44 21.46 -2.06
N GLN A 16 -57.62 22.03 -0.86
CA GLN A 16 -56.50 22.59 -0.08
C GLN A 16 -55.56 21.51 0.46
N ARG A 17 -56.10 20.32 0.81
CA ARG A 17 -55.27 19.17 1.17
C ARG A 17 -54.49 18.61 -0.03
N LEU A 18 -55.11 18.58 -1.21
CA LEU A 18 -54.43 18.18 -2.44
C LEU A 18 -53.29 19.15 -2.78
N ILE A 19 -53.52 20.47 -2.67
CA ILE A 19 -52.47 21.48 -2.89
C ILE A 19 -51.34 21.34 -1.87
N ALA A 20 -51.64 21.09 -0.59
CA ALA A 20 -50.60 20.90 0.43
C ALA A 20 -49.78 19.61 0.23
N VAL A 21 -50.41 18.52 -0.23
CA VAL A 21 -49.71 17.28 -0.58
C VAL A 21 -48.87 17.47 -1.85
N ILE A 22 -49.37 18.19 -2.86
CA ILE A 22 -48.60 18.53 -4.08
C ILE A 22 -47.42 19.43 -3.72
N VAL A 23 -47.59 20.42 -2.84
CA VAL A 23 -46.51 21.32 -2.38
C VAL A 23 -45.46 20.57 -1.56
N VAL A 24 -45.85 19.61 -0.71
CA VAL A 24 -44.89 18.76 0.04
C VAL A 24 -44.16 17.77 -0.88
N ILE A 25 -44.80 17.30 -1.96
CA ILE A 25 -44.15 16.46 -2.98
C ILE A 25 -43.17 17.30 -3.83
N THR A 26 -43.45 18.57 -4.09
CA THR A 26 -42.52 19.46 -4.82
C THR A 26 -41.34 19.98 -3.98
N PHE A 27 -41.41 19.92 -2.64
CA PHE A 27 -40.30 20.32 -1.76
C PHE A 27 -39.46 19.15 -1.22
N LEU A 28 -39.76 17.92 -1.63
CA LEU A 28 -38.92 16.73 -1.40
C LEU A 28 -38.29 16.20 -2.70
N SER A 29 -38.35 16.97 -3.79
CA SER A 29 -37.39 16.79 -4.87
C SER A 29 -36.09 17.43 -4.41
N CYS A 30 -35.21 16.61 -3.86
CA CYS A 30 -33.81 16.97 -3.73
C CYS A 30 -33.30 17.14 -5.16
N ASP A 31 -33.33 18.35 -5.70
CA ASP A 31 -32.52 18.71 -6.86
C ASP A 31 -31.07 18.46 -6.44
N LYS A 32 -30.55 17.27 -6.77
CA LYS A 32 -29.15 17.20 -7.17
C LYS A 32 -29.08 18.11 -8.38
N GLU A 33 -28.34 19.21 -8.29
CA GLU A 33 -27.93 19.95 -9.49
C GLU A 33 -27.46 18.91 -10.52
N ASP A 34 -28.00 18.94 -11.73
CA ASP A 34 -27.58 18.05 -12.81
C ASP A 34 -26.09 18.27 -13.06
N GLU A 35 -25.26 17.42 -12.47
CA GLU A 35 -23.80 17.47 -12.59
C GLU A 35 -23.45 17.34 -14.08
N PRO A 36 -22.58 18.22 -14.63
CA PRO A 36 -22.29 18.18 -16.05
C PRO A 36 -21.60 16.86 -16.43
N SER A 37 -22.27 16.06 -17.26
CA SER A 37 -21.74 14.82 -17.83
C SER A 37 -20.68 15.13 -18.89
N LEU A 38 -19.52 14.49 -18.81
CA LEU A 38 -18.49 14.55 -19.85
C LEU A 38 -18.68 13.45 -20.90
N ALA A 39 -19.03 12.25 -20.46
CA ALA A 39 -19.31 11.13 -21.34
C ALA A 39 -20.35 10.19 -20.71
N GLU A 40 -21.13 9.54 -21.57
CA GLU A 40 -22.05 8.47 -21.24
C GLU A 40 -21.58 7.21 -21.97
N ILE A 41 -21.44 6.10 -21.25
CA ILE A 41 -21.04 4.79 -21.74
C ILE A 41 -22.13 3.81 -21.29
N ASN A 42 -23.00 3.40 -22.21
CA ASN A 42 -24.20 2.61 -21.93
C ASN A 42 -25.08 3.27 -20.84
N SER A 43 -25.05 2.74 -19.61
CA SER A 43 -25.77 3.30 -18.45
C SER A 43 -24.89 4.10 -17.50
N ASN A 44 -23.57 4.11 -17.72
CA ASN A 44 -22.58 4.69 -16.83
C ASN A 44 -22.18 6.08 -17.31
N ILE A 45 -22.01 7.01 -16.38
CA ILE A 45 -21.74 8.42 -16.67
C ILE A 45 -20.42 8.82 -16.05
N ILE A 46 -19.54 9.42 -16.85
CA ILE A 46 -18.35 10.12 -16.37
C ILE A 46 -18.75 11.58 -16.15
N THR A 47 -18.91 11.98 -14.89
CA THR A 47 -19.20 13.38 -14.53
C THR A 47 -17.92 14.21 -14.49
N LEU A 48 -18.06 15.53 -14.66
CA LEU A 48 -16.93 16.45 -14.53
C LEU A 48 -16.23 16.32 -13.17
N ASP A 49 -17.00 16.17 -12.09
CA ASP A 49 -16.46 16.07 -10.73
C ASP A 49 -15.64 14.80 -10.52
N SER A 50 -16.05 13.67 -11.09
CA SER A 50 -15.27 12.43 -11.06
C SER A 50 -13.99 12.51 -11.90
N TYR A 51 -14.01 13.31 -12.97
CA TYR A 51 -12.94 13.46 -13.94
C TYR A 51 -11.82 14.40 -13.45
N LEU A 52 -12.17 15.56 -12.88
CA LEU A 52 -11.21 16.62 -12.54
C LEU A 52 -10.07 16.17 -11.60
N PRO A 53 -10.32 15.41 -10.51
CA PRO A 53 -9.25 14.91 -9.64
C PRO A 53 -8.31 13.95 -10.38
N ARG A 54 -8.86 13.08 -11.24
CA ARG A 54 -8.09 12.15 -12.07
C ARG A 54 -7.25 12.90 -13.10
N TYR A 55 -7.79 13.97 -13.68
CA TYR A 55 -7.08 14.83 -14.62
C TYR A 55 -5.94 15.61 -13.97
N LYS A 56 -6.16 16.14 -12.76
CA LYS A 56 -5.07 16.72 -11.95
C LYS A 56 -3.97 15.70 -11.68
N SER A 57 -4.33 14.48 -11.27
CA SER A 57 -3.34 13.42 -11.05
C SER A 57 -2.62 13.02 -12.33
N PHE A 58 -3.33 12.95 -13.48
CA PHE A 58 -2.76 12.61 -14.77
C PHE A 58 -1.68 13.62 -15.17
N LEU A 59 -2.01 14.91 -15.19
CA LEU A 59 -1.07 15.99 -15.55
C LEU A 59 0.15 16.03 -14.64
N SER A 60 -0.06 15.86 -13.32
CA SER A 60 1.04 15.84 -12.35
C SER A 60 1.98 14.65 -12.57
N LYS A 61 1.45 13.45 -12.80
CA LYS A 61 2.25 12.23 -13.00
C LYS A 61 2.97 12.20 -14.35
N THR A 62 2.39 12.80 -15.38
CA THR A 62 2.99 12.84 -16.73
C THR A 62 3.83 14.09 -16.96
N HIS A 63 3.89 15.00 -15.98
CA HIS A 63 4.52 16.32 -16.12
C HIS A 63 3.98 17.12 -17.32
N GLN A 64 2.69 17.01 -17.57
CA GLN A 64 2.01 17.68 -18.67
C GLN A 64 1.18 18.87 -18.19
N THR A 65 0.84 19.77 -19.11
CA THR A 65 -0.03 20.92 -18.87
C THR A 65 -1.44 20.68 -19.39
N ASP A 66 -2.40 21.45 -18.88
CA ASP A 66 -3.76 21.40 -19.40
C ASP A 66 -3.82 21.83 -20.88
N ASN A 67 -4.39 20.98 -21.72
CA ASN A 67 -4.73 21.29 -23.10
C ASN A 67 -5.79 20.29 -23.61
N LEU A 68 -6.44 20.61 -24.73
CA LEU A 68 -7.55 19.80 -25.25
C LEU A 68 -7.15 18.36 -25.57
N ALA A 69 -5.93 18.13 -26.06
CA ALA A 69 -5.46 16.78 -26.38
C ALA A 69 -5.34 15.93 -25.12
N ASN A 70 -4.77 16.48 -24.05
CA ASN A 70 -4.66 15.83 -22.75
C ASN A 70 -6.03 15.57 -22.11
N ARG A 71 -6.97 16.52 -22.25
CA ARG A 71 -8.34 16.35 -21.77
C ARG A 71 -9.00 15.12 -22.41
N TYR A 72 -8.95 15.03 -23.74
CA TYR A 72 -9.48 13.87 -24.46
C TYR A 72 -8.68 12.59 -24.23
N ALA A 73 -7.35 12.68 -24.08
CA ALA A 73 -6.52 11.52 -23.82
C ALA A 73 -6.95 10.81 -22.52
N LEU A 74 -7.14 11.57 -21.43
CA LEU A 74 -7.64 10.98 -20.19
C LEU A 74 -9.10 10.52 -20.34
N LEU A 75 -9.98 11.33 -20.95
CA LEU A 75 -11.39 10.96 -21.08
C LEU A 75 -11.55 9.65 -21.86
N ASN A 76 -10.84 9.50 -22.97
CA ASN A 76 -10.84 8.26 -23.75
C ASN A 76 -10.24 7.09 -22.95
N SER A 77 -9.19 7.32 -22.15
CA SER A 77 -8.67 6.29 -21.24
C SER A 77 -9.72 5.82 -20.25
N LEU A 78 -10.52 6.74 -19.68
CA LEU A 78 -11.58 6.40 -18.74
C LEU A 78 -12.75 5.67 -19.41
N ILE A 79 -13.09 6.03 -20.65
CA ILE A 79 -14.07 5.30 -21.47
C ILE A 79 -13.57 3.87 -21.73
N ASP A 80 -12.30 3.72 -22.11
CA ASP A 80 -11.67 2.41 -22.34
C ASP A 80 -11.69 1.56 -21.05
N GLU A 81 -11.33 2.15 -19.90
CA GLU A 81 -11.41 1.50 -18.59
C GLU A 81 -12.83 0.98 -18.30
N GLU A 82 -13.85 1.82 -18.50
CA GLU A 82 -15.25 1.46 -18.26
C GLU A 82 -15.72 0.29 -19.15
N LEU A 83 -15.40 0.34 -20.44
CA LEU A 83 -15.73 -0.72 -21.39
C LEU A 83 -15.06 -2.05 -21.03
N ILE A 84 -13.79 -2.00 -20.61
CA ILE A 84 -13.05 -3.19 -20.18
C ILE A 84 -13.63 -3.77 -18.89
N LEU A 85 -14.04 -2.92 -17.94
CA LEU A 85 -14.70 -3.36 -16.71
C LEU A 85 -16.03 -4.03 -17.03
N GLU A 86 -16.89 -3.42 -17.86
CA GLU A 86 -18.12 -4.05 -18.31
C GLU A 86 -17.87 -5.42 -18.96
N TYR A 87 -16.84 -5.53 -19.81
CA TYR A 87 -16.42 -6.79 -20.40
C TYR A 87 -16.01 -7.82 -19.33
N ALA A 88 -15.23 -7.41 -18.33
CA ALA A 88 -14.82 -8.27 -17.22
C ALA A 88 -16.04 -8.79 -16.42
N HIS A 89 -17.03 -7.93 -16.17
CA HIS A 89 -18.28 -8.28 -15.51
C HIS A 89 -19.13 -9.27 -16.34
N LYS A 90 -19.22 -9.06 -17.66
CA LYS A 90 -20.00 -9.91 -18.56
C LYS A 90 -19.39 -11.30 -18.76
N THR A 91 -18.06 -11.43 -18.71
CA THR A 91 -17.34 -12.67 -19.09
C THR A 91 -17.20 -13.71 -17.98
N ALA A 92 -17.92 -13.58 -16.86
CA ALA A 92 -17.82 -14.45 -15.67
C ALA A 92 -16.40 -14.59 -15.09
N VAL A 93 -15.43 -13.79 -15.56
CA VAL A 93 -14.05 -13.74 -15.05
C VAL A 93 -14.02 -13.42 -13.56
N ILE A 94 -15.00 -12.66 -13.08
CA ILE A 94 -15.14 -12.26 -11.68
C ILE A 94 -15.49 -13.43 -10.76
N ASN A 95 -16.11 -14.49 -11.30
CA ASN A 95 -16.45 -15.69 -10.53
C ASN A 95 -15.31 -16.71 -10.50
N ASP A 96 -14.20 -16.45 -11.21
CA ASP A 96 -12.99 -17.29 -11.13
C ASP A 96 -12.47 -17.30 -9.68
N PRO A 97 -12.25 -18.47 -9.06
CA PRO A 97 -11.75 -18.55 -7.69
C PRO A 97 -10.45 -17.76 -7.45
N THR A 98 -9.60 -17.62 -8.47
CA THR A 98 -8.37 -16.81 -8.39
C THR A 98 -8.68 -15.31 -8.27
N VAL A 99 -9.68 -14.83 -8.99
CA VAL A 99 -10.14 -13.43 -8.95
C VAL A 99 -10.84 -13.12 -7.64
N VAL A 100 -11.66 -14.05 -7.13
CA VAL A 100 -12.31 -13.92 -5.82
C VAL A 100 -11.25 -13.83 -4.71
N ARG A 101 -10.22 -14.67 -4.78
CA ARG A 101 -9.11 -14.64 -3.81
C ARG A 101 -8.33 -13.33 -3.88
N GLU A 102 -8.02 -12.85 -5.08
CA GLU A 102 -7.31 -11.57 -5.23
C GLU A 102 -8.15 -10.38 -4.78
N LYS A 103 -9.47 -10.40 -5.02
CA LYS A 103 -10.40 -9.41 -4.47
C LYS A 103 -10.29 -9.35 -2.95
N GLN A 104 -10.34 -10.50 -2.28
CA GLN A 104 -10.18 -10.57 -0.83
C GLN A 104 -8.80 -10.08 -0.38
N ARG A 105 -7.73 -10.46 -1.08
CA ARG A 105 -6.37 -10.02 -0.76
C ARG A 105 -6.21 -8.50 -0.85
N ILE A 106 -6.83 -7.85 -1.84
CA ILE A 106 -6.86 -6.39 -1.98
C ILE A 106 -7.61 -5.78 -0.79
N TYR A 107 -8.79 -6.32 -0.45
CA TYR A 107 -9.58 -5.85 0.69
C TYR A 107 -8.78 -5.94 2.01
N ASP A 108 -8.21 -7.12 2.30
CA ASP A 108 -7.44 -7.38 3.52
C ASP A 108 -6.22 -6.46 3.63
N GLN A 109 -5.52 -6.23 2.52
CA GLN A 109 -4.36 -5.34 2.49
C GLN A 109 -4.76 -3.88 2.81
N LEU A 110 -5.87 -3.40 2.26
CA LEU A 110 -6.37 -2.06 2.56
C LEU A 110 -6.88 -1.96 3.99
N LEU A 111 -7.53 -3.00 4.49
CA LEU A 111 -8.04 -3.04 5.86
C LEU A 111 -6.90 -3.01 6.87
N LEU A 112 -5.82 -3.77 6.63
CA LEU A 112 -4.59 -3.72 7.42
C LEU A 112 -3.95 -2.32 7.39
N ASN A 113 -3.93 -1.66 6.22
CA ASN A 113 -3.42 -0.30 6.13
C ASN A 113 -4.22 0.67 7.01
N GLN A 114 -5.56 0.59 6.97
CA GLN A 114 -6.42 1.39 7.85
C GLN A 114 -6.23 1.05 9.32
N TYR A 115 -6.06 -0.23 9.64
CA TYR A 115 -5.79 -0.66 11.01
C TYR A 115 -4.50 -0.08 11.55
N PHE A 116 -3.42 -0.09 10.76
CA PHE A 116 -2.16 0.53 11.17
C PHE A 116 -2.26 2.05 11.25
N ILE A 117 -3.01 2.71 10.38
CA ILE A 117 -3.32 4.14 10.52
C ILE A 117 -3.98 4.38 11.89
N TYR A 118 -5.04 3.64 12.20
CA TYR A 118 -5.79 3.79 13.45
C TYR A 118 -4.95 3.48 14.70
N LYS A 119 -4.16 2.40 14.68
CA LYS A 119 -3.40 1.92 15.85
C LYS A 119 -2.04 2.59 16.03
N ILE A 120 -1.32 2.85 14.94
CA ILE A 120 0.09 3.24 14.98
C ILE A 120 0.27 4.75 14.83
N GLN A 121 -0.52 5.42 13.97
CA GLN A 121 -0.34 6.86 13.74
C GLN A 121 -0.38 7.69 15.03
N PRO A 122 -1.30 7.45 16.00
CA PRO A 122 -1.30 8.19 17.27
C PRO A 122 -0.01 7.99 18.09
N GLN A 123 0.66 6.85 17.94
CA GLN A 123 1.92 6.55 18.65
C GLN A 123 3.14 7.23 18.00
N THR A 124 2.97 7.79 16.80
CA THR A 124 4.04 8.45 16.04
C THR A 124 4.03 9.97 16.16
N GLU A 125 3.13 10.53 16.98
CA GLU A 125 3.12 11.96 17.28
C GLU A 125 4.46 12.43 17.86
N SER A 126 4.84 13.66 17.53
CA SER A 126 6.17 14.18 17.78
C SER A 126 6.11 15.37 18.72
N THR A 127 6.99 15.36 19.71
CA THR A 127 7.12 16.46 20.66
C THR A 127 7.97 17.59 20.09
N GLU A 128 7.80 18.83 20.56
CA GLU A 128 8.68 19.95 20.17
C GLU A 128 10.16 19.64 20.39
N GLN A 129 10.50 18.94 21.48
CA GLN A 129 11.89 18.56 21.77
C GLN A 129 12.46 17.59 20.71
N GLU A 130 11.66 16.61 20.28
CA GLU A 130 12.07 15.70 19.21
C GLU A 130 12.21 16.44 17.88
N LEU A 131 11.27 17.33 17.55
CA LEU A 131 11.35 18.14 16.33
C LEU A 131 12.61 19.02 16.34
N ARG A 132 12.97 19.61 17.49
CA ARG A 132 14.21 20.40 17.62
C ARG A 132 15.47 19.54 17.45
N ARG A 133 15.46 18.29 17.92
CA ARG A 133 16.55 17.34 17.66
C ARG A 133 16.66 17.02 16.16
N LEU A 134 15.54 16.74 15.50
CA LEU A 134 15.52 16.48 14.07
C LEU A 134 15.92 17.71 13.25
N PHE A 135 15.60 18.92 13.72
CA PHE A 135 16.09 20.14 13.11
C PHE A 135 17.60 20.26 13.20
N THR A 136 18.22 19.80 14.30
CA THR A 136 19.68 19.71 14.35
C THR A 136 20.20 18.70 13.32
N TRP A 137 19.56 17.52 13.21
CA TRP A 137 19.94 16.51 12.21
C TRP A 137 19.78 17.00 10.77
N SER A 138 18.74 17.81 10.47
CA SER A 138 18.54 18.41 9.14
C SER A 138 19.63 19.39 8.74
N LYS A 139 20.43 19.88 9.69
CA LYS A 139 21.58 20.77 9.50
C LYS A 139 22.93 20.06 9.66
N THR A 140 22.91 18.73 9.80
CA THR A 140 24.11 17.90 9.88
C THR A 140 24.19 16.99 8.68
N THR A 141 25.27 17.11 7.92
CA THR A 141 25.65 16.16 6.86
C THR A 141 26.73 15.22 7.41
N MET A 142 26.68 13.96 7.00
CA MET A 142 27.61 12.93 7.50
C MET A 142 28.25 12.18 6.35
N HIS A 143 29.57 12.00 6.39
CA HIS A 143 30.25 11.05 5.51
C HIS A 143 30.19 9.68 6.17
N VAL A 144 29.54 8.72 5.52
CA VAL A 144 29.31 7.39 6.09
C VAL A 144 29.78 6.28 5.16
N ARG A 145 30.17 5.16 5.77
CA ARG A 145 30.36 3.89 5.09
C ARG A 145 29.64 2.78 5.82
N HIS A 146 29.32 1.70 5.14
CA HIS A 146 28.68 0.55 5.77
C HIS A 146 29.18 -0.80 5.23
N LEU A 147 28.98 -1.84 6.02
CA LEU A 147 28.92 -3.22 5.56
C LEU A 147 27.46 -3.65 5.54
N PHE A 148 27.07 -4.46 4.57
CA PHE A 148 25.72 -4.95 4.35
C PHE A 148 25.67 -6.49 4.26
N ALA A 149 24.58 -7.08 4.76
CA ALA A 149 24.22 -8.46 4.46
C ALA A 149 22.69 -8.62 4.41
N PRO A 150 22.14 -9.57 3.64
CA PRO A 150 20.69 -9.74 3.52
C PRO A 150 20.02 -10.26 4.81
N ASP A 151 20.78 -10.91 5.70
CA ASP A 151 20.28 -11.57 6.90
C ASP A 151 21.19 -11.34 8.13
N LEU A 152 20.64 -11.66 9.31
CA LEU A 152 21.29 -11.40 10.61
C LEU A 152 22.51 -12.30 10.84
N GLU A 153 22.51 -13.52 10.33
CA GLU A 153 23.62 -14.47 10.54
C GLU A 153 24.85 -13.98 9.76
N SER A 154 24.65 -13.64 8.49
CA SER A 154 25.69 -13.13 7.60
C SER A 154 26.31 -11.83 8.11
N ILE A 155 25.50 -10.88 8.61
CA ILE A 155 26.04 -9.62 9.14
C ILE A 155 26.78 -9.81 10.46
N ASN A 156 26.33 -10.75 11.32
CA ASN A 156 27.03 -11.07 12.56
C ASN A 156 28.40 -11.69 12.28
N LEU A 157 28.51 -12.54 11.26
CA LEU A 157 29.80 -13.06 10.83
C LEU A 157 30.77 -11.95 10.37
N LEU A 158 30.27 -10.92 9.69
CA LEU A 158 31.07 -9.74 9.33
C LEU A 158 31.47 -8.94 10.57
N GLN A 159 30.56 -8.77 11.53
CA GLN A 159 30.84 -8.10 12.81
C GLN A 159 31.95 -8.82 13.60
N ASP A 160 31.88 -10.15 13.70
CA ASP A 160 32.87 -10.95 14.40
C ASP A 160 34.26 -10.84 13.77
N LYS A 161 34.34 -10.88 12.43
CA LYS A 161 35.60 -10.66 11.71
C LYS A 161 36.14 -9.24 11.93
N LEU A 162 35.26 -8.24 11.96
CA LEU A 162 35.63 -6.86 12.24
C LEU A 162 36.20 -6.73 13.66
N TYR A 163 35.60 -7.38 14.67
CA TYR A 163 36.12 -7.43 16.03
C TYR A 163 37.43 -8.22 16.18
N GLN A 164 37.67 -9.18 15.29
CA GLN A 164 38.95 -9.89 15.20
C GLN A 164 40.05 -9.08 14.49
N GLY A 165 39.74 -7.86 14.02
CA GLY A 165 40.71 -6.96 13.39
C GLY A 165 40.85 -7.14 11.88
N ALA A 166 39.91 -7.83 11.21
CA ALA A 166 39.91 -7.90 9.76
C ALA A 166 39.79 -6.49 9.13
N PRO A 167 40.57 -6.15 8.09
CA PRO A 167 40.49 -4.84 7.45
C PRO A 167 39.10 -4.58 6.85
N TRP A 168 38.55 -3.38 7.10
CA TRP A 168 37.21 -3.00 6.61
C TRP A 168 37.05 -3.20 5.10
N LEU A 169 38.06 -2.84 4.30
CA LEU A 169 38.04 -2.98 2.84
C LEU A 169 37.90 -4.44 2.38
N GLU A 170 38.50 -5.39 3.11
CA GLU A 170 38.35 -6.82 2.80
C GLU A 170 36.93 -7.31 3.10
N LEU A 171 36.36 -6.86 4.22
CA LEU A 171 34.97 -7.19 4.57
C LEU A 171 33.99 -6.60 3.55
N ALA A 172 34.20 -5.35 3.13
CA ALA A 172 33.36 -4.70 2.12
C ALA A 172 33.35 -5.46 0.79
N LYS A 173 34.51 -5.96 0.33
CA LYS A 173 34.59 -6.79 -0.89
C LYS A 173 33.72 -8.06 -0.84
N SER A 174 33.55 -8.64 0.34
CA SER A 174 32.69 -9.81 0.56
C SER A 174 31.23 -9.46 0.84
N SER A 175 30.95 -8.21 1.19
CA SER A 175 29.66 -7.73 1.67
C SER A 175 28.75 -7.21 0.55
N PHE A 176 29.33 -6.59 -0.47
CA PHE A 176 28.59 -6.03 -1.59
C PHE A 176 28.63 -6.92 -2.81
N SER A 177 27.62 -6.82 -3.68
CA SER A 177 27.67 -7.32 -5.07
C SER A 177 28.08 -6.21 -6.04
N ASP A 178 27.71 -4.97 -5.73
CA ASP A 178 28.01 -3.76 -6.49
C ASP A 178 29.53 -3.49 -6.56
N PRO A 179 30.12 -3.34 -7.76
CA PRO A 179 31.56 -3.11 -7.91
C PRO A 179 32.07 -1.85 -7.23
N VAL A 180 31.29 -0.75 -7.24
CA VAL A 180 31.71 0.53 -6.66
C VAL A 180 31.83 0.40 -5.15
N LEU A 181 30.81 -0.16 -4.50
CA LEU A 181 30.81 -0.36 -3.05
C LEU A 181 31.84 -1.40 -2.60
N LYS A 182 32.10 -2.43 -3.41
CA LYS A 182 33.18 -3.40 -3.13
C LYS A 182 34.55 -2.72 -3.07
N ASP A 183 34.83 -1.87 -4.06
CA ASP A 183 36.17 -1.34 -4.28
C ASP A 183 36.45 -0.09 -3.43
N ASN A 184 35.42 0.69 -3.08
CA ASN A 184 35.56 1.87 -2.23
C ASN A 184 35.41 1.58 -0.72
N GLY A 185 35.17 0.32 -0.33
CA GLY A 185 35.01 -0.05 1.07
C GLY A 185 33.62 0.22 1.64
N GLY A 186 32.57 0.18 0.82
CA GLY A 186 31.19 0.44 1.23
C GLY A 186 30.94 1.91 1.56
N ASP A 187 31.75 2.80 1.00
CA ASP A 187 31.65 4.24 1.19
C ASP A 187 30.43 4.78 0.43
N LEU A 188 29.52 5.43 1.14
CA LEU A 188 28.30 6.03 0.61
C LEU A 188 28.45 7.54 0.37
N GLY A 189 29.60 8.13 0.73
CA GLY A 189 29.84 9.55 0.65
C GLY A 189 29.05 10.34 1.70
N TRP A 190 28.83 11.62 1.40
CA TRP A 190 28.10 12.56 2.25
C TRP A 190 26.58 12.37 2.09
N ILE A 191 25.91 12.15 3.22
CA ILE A 191 24.46 11.97 3.29
C ILE A 191 23.80 13.07 4.14
N ASN A 192 22.57 13.40 3.79
CA ASN A 192 21.67 14.30 4.50
C ASN A 192 20.52 13.50 5.13
N MET A 193 19.73 14.19 5.96
CA MET A 193 18.53 13.61 6.56
C MET A 193 17.49 13.27 5.49
N GLY A 194 17.07 12.00 5.43
CA GLY A 194 16.10 11.50 4.47
C GLY A 194 16.70 10.83 3.22
N ASP A 195 18.03 10.81 3.09
CA ASP A 195 18.71 10.16 1.97
C ASP A 195 18.75 8.63 2.13
N MET A 196 18.74 8.14 3.38
CA MET A 196 18.93 6.72 3.71
C MET A 196 17.70 6.10 4.40
N ASP A 197 17.76 4.78 4.65
CA ASP A 197 16.70 4.09 5.38
C ASP A 197 16.54 4.69 6.80
N PRO A 198 15.31 4.95 7.28
CA PRO A 198 15.05 5.51 8.61
C PRO A 198 15.82 4.85 9.76
N ALA A 199 15.93 3.51 9.76
CA ALA A 199 16.64 2.81 10.83
C ALA A 199 18.15 3.01 10.74
N PHE A 200 18.68 3.14 9.52
CA PHE A 200 20.08 3.47 9.27
C PHE A 200 20.42 4.86 9.80
N GLU A 201 19.63 5.87 9.41
CA GLU A 201 19.87 7.27 9.79
C GLU A 201 19.78 7.48 11.29
N VAL A 202 18.75 6.94 11.94
CA VAL A 202 18.60 7.03 13.40
C VAL A 202 19.84 6.50 14.12
N VAL A 203 20.46 5.43 13.63
CA VAL A 203 21.71 4.93 14.23
C VAL A 203 22.88 5.84 13.87
N ALA A 204 23.04 6.20 12.59
CA ALA A 204 24.14 7.05 12.12
C ALA A 204 24.20 8.39 12.87
N TYR A 205 23.09 9.10 13.02
CA TYR A 205 23.03 10.37 13.75
C TYR A 205 23.34 10.26 15.25
N ASN A 206 23.21 9.06 15.84
CA ASN A 206 23.54 8.80 17.24
C ASN A 206 24.98 8.28 17.45
N LEU A 207 25.69 7.88 16.39
CA LEU A 207 27.10 7.53 16.46
C LEU A 207 27.97 8.78 16.57
N LYS A 208 29.15 8.63 17.18
CA LYS A 208 30.25 9.60 17.11
C LYS A 208 31.08 9.38 15.85
N ASP A 209 31.90 10.38 15.51
CA ASP A 209 32.85 10.24 14.40
C ASP A 209 33.82 9.09 14.66
N SER A 210 34.12 8.35 13.60
CA SER A 210 34.84 7.08 13.59
C SER A 210 34.19 5.92 14.36
N GLU A 211 33.03 6.09 15.00
CA GLU A 211 32.34 5.02 15.74
C GLU A 211 31.62 4.05 14.80
N ILE A 212 31.63 2.75 15.17
CA ILE A 212 31.02 1.67 14.39
C ILE A 212 29.79 1.14 15.15
N SER A 213 28.67 0.99 14.45
CA SER A 213 27.43 0.47 15.04
C SER A 213 27.45 -1.05 15.25
N SER A 214 26.52 -1.54 16.05
CA SER A 214 26.04 -2.93 15.93
C SER A 214 25.21 -3.11 14.65
N PRO A 215 24.93 -4.35 14.19
CA PRO A 215 24.07 -4.62 13.05
C PRO A 215 22.69 -3.95 13.17
N VAL A 216 22.31 -3.20 12.15
CA VAL A 216 21.07 -2.42 12.07
C VAL A 216 20.15 -3.01 11.02
N LYS A 217 18.94 -3.42 11.44
CA LYS A 217 17.93 -3.98 10.52
C LYS A 217 17.21 -2.88 9.74
N THR A 218 17.55 -2.74 8.46
CA THR A 218 16.91 -1.85 7.48
C THR A 218 15.82 -2.58 6.68
N ARG A 219 15.13 -1.89 5.77
CA ARG A 219 14.18 -2.53 4.84
C ARG A 219 14.82 -3.48 3.82
N TYR A 220 16.13 -3.37 3.59
CA TYR A 220 16.85 -4.13 2.58
C TYR A 220 17.64 -5.33 3.14
N GLY A 221 17.92 -5.33 4.43
CA GLY A 221 18.79 -6.29 5.10
C GLY A 221 19.39 -5.66 6.35
N TYR A 222 20.59 -6.07 6.71
CA TYR A 222 21.30 -5.56 7.88
C TYR A 222 22.54 -4.78 7.47
N SER A 223 22.80 -3.69 8.19
CA SER A 223 23.96 -2.83 7.97
C SER A 223 24.79 -2.65 9.24
N ILE A 224 26.11 -2.72 9.15
CA ILE A 224 27.05 -2.19 10.16
C ILE A 224 27.54 -0.84 9.65
N ILE A 225 27.33 0.22 10.41
CA ILE A 225 27.48 1.60 9.97
C ILE A 225 28.71 2.20 10.65
N GLN A 226 29.51 2.96 9.90
CA GLN A 226 30.52 3.84 10.47
C GLN A 226 30.33 5.26 9.96
N VAL A 227 30.25 6.21 10.89
CA VAL A 227 30.34 7.64 10.55
C VAL A 227 31.82 7.99 10.49
N ILE A 228 32.30 8.41 9.33
CA ILE A 228 33.70 8.81 9.15
C ILE A 228 33.90 10.18 9.79
N GLU A 229 33.09 11.15 9.34
CA GLU A 229 33.09 12.53 9.81
C GLU A 229 31.72 13.18 9.59
N ARG A 230 31.50 14.34 10.22
CA ARG A 230 30.28 15.14 10.05
C ARG A 230 30.59 16.62 9.85
N GLU A 231 29.74 17.28 9.09
CA GLU A 231 29.72 18.73 8.94
C GLU A 231 28.41 19.27 9.51
N ASN A 232 28.50 20.29 10.36
CA ASN A 232 27.35 20.91 10.98
C ASN A 232 27.20 22.34 10.47
N ASN A 233 26.00 22.69 10.00
CA ASN A 233 25.65 24.08 9.75
C ASN A 233 25.15 24.70 11.07
N PHE A 234 25.96 25.57 11.67
CA PHE A 234 25.73 26.10 13.02
C PHE A 234 24.66 27.21 13.09
N PHE A 235 24.11 27.65 11.96
CA PHE A 235 23.06 28.68 11.95
C PHE A 235 21.68 28.05 12.09
N LEU A 236 21.26 27.87 13.35
CA LEU A 236 19.93 27.39 13.72
C LEU A 236 19.07 28.58 14.17
N THR A 237 18.23 29.12 13.29
CA THR A 237 17.28 30.18 13.68
C THR A 237 15.92 29.59 14.03
N GLU A 238 15.18 30.28 14.92
CA GLU A 238 13.80 29.89 15.23
C GLU A 238 12.90 30.05 13.99
N GLN A 239 13.18 31.02 13.12
CA GLN A 239 12.45 31.20 11.87
C GLN A 239 12.57 29.97 10.96
N ASP A 240 13.79 29.47 10.76
CA ASP A 240 14.04 28.27 9.95
C ASP A 240 13.37 27.03 10.56
N PHE A 241 13.43 26.90 11.90
CA PHE A 241 12.74 25.82 12.59
C PHE A 241 11.23 25.85 12.34
N GLN A 242 10.59 27.03 12.43
CA GLN A 242 9.15 27.15 12.16
C GLN A 242 8.80 26.87 10.70
N LEU A 243 9.66 27.25 9.74
CA LEU A 243 9.47 26.95 8.31
C LEU A 243 9.59 25.45 8.01
N GLU A 244 10.49 24.74 8.68
CA GLU A 244 10.71 23.30 8.46
C GLU A 244 9.83 22.40 9.33
N LYS A 245 9.07 22.97 10.26
CA LYS A 245 8.36 22.23 11.32
C LYS A 245 7.47 21.11 10.80
N ASP A 246 6.73 21.34 9.72
CA ASP A 246 5.82 20.33 9.16
C ASP A 246 6.56 19.20 8.44
N TRP A 247 7.66 19.52 7.76
CA TRP A 247 8.55 18.49 7.22
C TRP A 247 9.22 17.68 8.34
N LEU A 248 9.64 18.32 9.43
CA LEU A 248 10.21 17.64 10.60
C LEU A 248 9.19 16.68 11.26
N LYS A 249 7.90 17.04 11.31
CA LYS A 249 6.84 16.12 11.78
C LYS A 249 6.70 14.90 10.87
N LEU A 250 6.78 15.11 9.55
CA LEU A 250 6.77 14.01 8.57
C LEU A 250 7.96 13.08 8.79
N MET A 251 9.17 13.63 8.93
CA MET A 251 10.39 12.86 9.18
C MET A 251 10.33 12.10 10.49
N ALA A 252 9.86 12.74 11.57
CA ALA A 252 9.66 12.09 12.85
C ALA A 252 8.68 10.90 12.76
N THR A 253 7.59 11.08 12.02
CA THR A 253 6.63 10.00 11.74
C THR A 253 7.31 8.85 11.01
N GLN A 254 8.11 9.13 9.97
CA GLN A 254 8.84 8.10 9.23
C GLN A 254 9.82 7.31 10.12
N TYR A 255 10.57 7.99 10.98
CA TYR A 255 11.53 7.36 11.89
C TYR A 255 10.85 6.52 12.98
N LYS A 256 9.67 6.92 13.46
CA LYS A 256 8.93 6.19 14.49
C LYS A 256 8.07 5.04 13.95
N LYS A 257 7.68 5.08 12.67
CA LYS A 257 6.70 4.16 12.08
C LYS A 257 7.09 2.68 12.20
N MET A 258 8.27 2.30 11.70
CA MET A 258 8.70 0.89 11.72
C MET A 258 8.95 0.36 13.14
N PRO A 259 9.64 1.08 14.04
CA PRO A 259 9.76 0.67 15.43
C PRO A 259 8.40 0.50 16.13
N ALA A 260 7.45 1.41 15.90
CA ALA A 260 6.12 1.31 16.49
C ALA A 260 5.35 0.09 15.96
N ILE A 261 5.40 -0.19 14.65
CA ILE A 261 4.79 -1.39 14.07
C ILE A 261 5.41 -2.66 14.68
N ARG A 262 6.74 -2.74 14.80
CA ARG A 262 7.43 -3.91 15.37
C ARG A 262 7.02 -4.12 16.82
N SER A 263 7.16 -3.09 17.66
CA SER A 263 6.77 -3.16 19.07
C SER A 263 5.32 -3.59 19.26
N TYR A 264 4.41 -3.03 18.45
CA TYR A 264 3.01 -3.42 18.49
C TYR A 264 2.78 -4.87 18.04
N THR A 265 3.40 -5.29 16.94
CA THR A 265 3.35 -6.67 16.43
C THR A 265 3.84 -7.66 17.49
N ASP A 266 5.01 -7.42 18.08
CA ASP A 266 5.59 -8.28 19.11
C ASP A 266 4.67 -8.37 20.34
N SER A 267 4.02 -7.27 20.71
CA SER A 267 3.07 -7.26 21.82
C SER A 267 1.84 -8.13 21.53
N VAL A 268 1.33 -8.12 20.29
CA VAL A 268 0.18 -8.93 19.88
C VAL A 268 0.57 -10.39 19.75
N GLU A 269 1.72 -10.69 19.16
CA GLU A 269 2.25 -12.06 19.08
C GLU A 269 2.36 -12.69 20.47
N LYS A 270 2.95 -11.95 21.43
CA LYS A 270 3.06 -12.38 22.81
C LYS A 270 1.69 -12.60 23.46
N ALA A 271 0.73 -11.72 23.19
CA ALA A 271 -0.63 -11.82 23.73
C ALA A 271 -1.42 -13.02 23.16
N LEU A 272 -1.16 -13.40 21.91
CA LEU A 272 -1.77 -14.57 21.28
C LEU A 272 -1.31 -15.88 21.91
N GLY A 273 -0.15 -15.90 22.58
CA GLY A 273 0.39 -17.08 23.27
C GLY A 273 0.55 -18.28 22.33
N ILE A 274 1.07 -18.03 21.13
CA ILE A 274 1.17 -19.02 20.05
C ILE A 274 2.08 -20.17 20.47
N SER A 275 1.61 -21.40 20.31
CA SER A 275 2.41 -22.61 20.51
C SER A 275 2.14 -23.65 19.42
N PHE A 276 3.12 -24.51 19.16
CA PHE A 276 3.09 -25.43 18.01
C PHE A 276 3.20 -26.88 18.43
N ASN A 277 2.44 -27.75 17.78
CA ASN A 277 2.72 -29.18 17.75
C ASN A 277 4.00 -29.41 16.94
N LYS A 278 5.07 -29.83 17.62
CA LYS A 278 6.41 -29.96 17.03
C LYS A 278 6.48 -31.01 15.91
N ASP A 279 5.75 -32.11 16.05
CA ASP A 279 5.79 -33.20 15.08
C ASP A 279 5.08 -32.79 13.79
N GLU A 280 3.86 -32.26 13.91
CA GLU A 280 3.06 -31.79 12.78
C GLU A 280 3.74 -30.59 12.08
N LEU A 281 4.39 -29.69 12.84
CA LEU A 281 5.14 -28.55 12.29
C LEU A 281 6.33 -29.01 11.45
N LYS A 282 7.09 -29.97 11.96
CA LYS A 282 8.24 -30.54 11.23
C LYS A 282 7.78 -31.30 9.98
N GLU A 283 6.70 -32.07 10.07
CA GLU A 283 6.15 -32.79 8.92
C GLU A 283 5.67 -31.83 7.83
N LEU A 284 4.93 -30.78 8.20
CA LEU A 284 4.47 -29.75 7.25
C LEU A 284 5.64 -28.98 6.62
N PHE A 285 6.64 -28.59 7.42
CA PHE A 285 7.84 -27.91 6.93
C PHE A 285 8.59 -28.74 5.88
N LEU A 286 8.84 -30.02 6.17
CA LEU A 286 9.51 -30.93 5.24
C LEU A 286 8.71 -31.10 3.95
N ALA A 287 7.39 -31.19 4.04
CA ALA A 287 6.53 -31.30 2.87
C ALA A 287 6.62 -30.07 1.94
N ILE A 288 6.69 -28.86 2.53
CA ILE A 288 6.82 -27.59 1.81
C ILE A 288 8.17 -27.49 1.10
N ILE A 289 9.27 -27.83 1.80
CA ILE A 289 10.62 -27.74 1.22
C ILE A 289 10.86 -28.81 0.16
N ASP A 290 10.44 -30.06 0.41
CA ASP A 290 10.63 -31.17 -0.53
C ASP A 290 9.68 -31.08 -1.74
N LYS A 291 8.73 -30.13 -1.73
CA LYS A 291 7.64 -30.01 -2.72
C LYS A 291 6.85 -31.31 -2.91
N LYS A 292 6.76 -32.13 -1.86
CA LYS A 292 6.02 -33.38 -1.88
C LYS A 292 4.62 -33.12 -1.36
N GLU A 293 3.67 -32.91 -2.26
CA GLU A 293 2.26 -32.95 -1.87
C GLU A 293 1.87 -34.40 -1.51
N THR A 294 1.44 -34.61 -0.28
CA THR A 294 0.95 -35.91 0.19
C THR A 294 -0.40 -35.74 0.88
N GLN A 295 -1.25 -36.77 0.84
CA GLN A 295 -2.54 -36.75 1.55
C GLN A 295 -2.40 -36.53 3.06
N LYS A 296 -1.23 -36.80 3.64
CA LYS A 296 -0.92 -36.55 5.06
C LYS A 296 -0.89 -35.06 5.43
N ILE A 297 -0.61 -34.17 4.47
CA ILE A 297 -0.58 -32.70 4.69
C ILE A 297 -2.00 -32.15 4.89
N TYR A 298 -3.00 -32.76 4.26
CA TYR A 298 -4.40 -32.33 4.33
C TYR A 298 -5.13 -32.93 5.54
N ASN A 299 -4.41 -33.13 6.65
CA ASN A 299 -4.99 -33.63 7.88
C ASN A 299 -5.61 -32.48 8.71
N ASN A 300 -6.64 -32.81 9.49
CA ASN A 300 -7.33 -31.85 10.37
C ASN A 300 -6.77 -31.89 11.80
N ARG A 301 -5.50 -32.29 11.99
CA ARG A 301 -4.90 -32.33 13.33
C ARG A 301 -4.49 -30.93 13.75
N PRO A 302 -4.61 -30.57 15.05
CA PRO A 302 -4.14 -29.30 15.57
C PRO A 302 -2.63 -29.11 15.38
N LEU A 303 -2.25 -28.01 14.75
CA LEU A 303 -0.87 -27.59 14.51
C LEU A 303 -0.50 -26.40 15.41
N VAL A 304 -1.25 -25.30 15.28
CA VAL A 304 -1.00 -24.03 15.99
C VAL A 304 -2.06 -23.88 17.06
N HIS A 305 -1.66 -23.55 18.29
CA HIS A 305 -2.56 -23.36 19.43
C HIS A 305 -2.39 -21.94 19.96
N PHE A 306 -3.51 -21.35 20.37
CA PHE A 306 -3.59 -19.99 20.91
C PHE A 306 -3.98 -20.02 22.40
N ALA A 307 -3.66 -18.94 23.12
CA ALA A 307 -3.94 -18.83 24.55
C ALA A 307 -5.43 -18.87 24.91
N ASP A 308 -6.31 -18.50 23.97
CA ASP A 308 -7.76 -18.53 24.13
C ASP A 308 -8.38 -19.92 23.87
N GLY A 309 -7.55 -20.93 23.54
CA GLY A 309 -7.97 -22.28 23.25
C GLY A 309 -8.35 -22.54 21.79
N HIS A 310 -8.34 -21.50 20.93
CA HIS A 310 -8.44 -21.68 19.49
C HIS A 310 -7.22 -22.44 18.95
N PHE A 311 -7.37 -23.09 17.80
CA PHE A 311 -6.27 -23.72 17.10
C PHE A 311 -6.44 -23.68 15.59
N TRP A 312 -5.32 -23.72 14.87
CA TRP A 312 -5.29 -24.02 13.45
C TRP A 312 -4.88 -25.47 13.22
N THR A 313 -5.57 -26.13 12.30
CA THR A 313 -5.17 -27.43 11.80
C THR A 313 -4.04 -27.34 10.78
N VAL A 314 -3.35 -28.46 10.52
CA VAL A 314 -2.32 -28.54 9.45
C VAL A 314 -2.89 -28.03 8.12
N ARG A 315 -4.10 -28.47 7.75
CA ARG A 315 -4.80 -28.03 6.54
C ARG A 315 -5.00 -26.51 6.49
N GLN A 316 -5.55 -25.92 7.55
CA GLN A 316 -5.80 -24.47 7.60
C GLN A 316 -4.50 -23.67 7.54
N THR A 317 -3.44 -24.14 8.20
CA THR A 317 -2.14 -23.48 8.12
C THR A 317 -1.55 -23.57 6.71
N TYR A 318 -1.65 -24.72 6.05
CA TYR A 318 -1.23 -24.87 4.65
C TYR A 318 -2.01 -23.94 3.71
N GLU A 319 -3.33 -23.83 3.87
CA GLU A 319 -4.18 -22.93 3.07
C GLU A 319 -3.70 -21.47 3.21
N LYS A 320 -3.43 -21.01 4.44
CA LYS A 320 -2.88 -19.66 4.70
C LYS A 320 -1.48 -19.46 4.09
N LEU A 321 -0.64 -20.47 4.12
CA LEU A 321 0.70 -20.42 3.51
C LEU A 321 0.62 -20.32 1.98
N ASN A 322 -0.42 -20.89 1.36
CA ASN A 322 -0.64 -20.83 -0.09
C ASN A 322 -1.01 -19.42 -0.58
N ASP A 323 -1.43 -18.53 0.32
CA ASP A 323 -1.75 -17.13 0.01
C ASP A 323 -0.52 -16.21 0.10
N LEU A 324 0.65 -16.75 0.48
CA LEU A 324 1.91 -16.02 0.46
C LEU A 324 2.37 -15.73 -0.97
N SER A 325 2.91 -14.53 -1.19
CA SER A 325 3.59 -14.22 -2.45
C SER A 325 4.78 -15.14 -2.70
N SER A 326 5.15 -15.34 -3.97
CA SER A 326 6.33 -16.15 -4.34
C SER A 326 7.62 -15.69 -3.64
N ARG A 327 7.74 -14.39 -3.33
CA ARG A 327 8.87 -13.84 -2.58
C ARG A 327 8.83 -14.26 -1.11
N GLN A 328 7.67 -14.19 -0.47
CA GLN A 328 7.50 -14.64 0.92
C GLN A 328 7.71 -16.15 1.04
N PHE A 329 7.15 -16.93 0.11
CA PHE A 329 7.30 -18.39 0.11
C PHE A 329 8.76 -18.83 -0.01
N LYS A 330 9.55 -18.17 -0.89
CA LYS A 330 11.00 -18.42 -1.03
C LYS A 330 11.81 -18.16 0.24
N ARG A 331 11.26 -17.42 1.22
CA ARG A 331 11.92 -17.20 2.51
C ARG A 331 11.84 -18.40 3.43
N ILE A 332 11.01 -19.40 3.15
CA ILE A 332 10.93 -20.62 3.97
C ILE A 332 12.15 -21.50 3.68
N HIS A 333 13.18 -21.44 4.52
CA HIS A 333 14.43 -22.23 4.38
C HIS A 333 14.89 -22.92 5.66
N SER A 334 14.33 -22.56 6.81
CA SER A 334 14.61 -23.19 8.12
C SER A 334 13.31 -23.36 8.90
N LEU A 335 13.32 -24.28 9.87
CA LEU A 335 12.16 -24.53 10.73
C LEU A 335 11.82 -23.29 11.57
N ASP A 336 12.82 -22.55 12.03
CA ASP A 336 12.62 -21.32 12.80
C ASP A 336 11.96 -20.24 11.93
N ASN A 337 12.48 -19.99 10.72
CA ASN A 337 11.86 -19.04 9.80
C ASN A 337 10.43 -19.45 9.42
N PHE A 338 10.18 -20.74 9.24
CA PHE A 338 8.85 -21.27 8.97
C PHE A 338 7.89 -21.00 10.14
N THR A 339 8.37 -21.19 11.37
CA THR A 339 7.62 -20.89 12.59
C THR A 339 7.29 -19.40 12.67
N ASP A 340 8.26 -18.52 12.46
CA ASP A 340 8.07 -17.06 12.44
C ASP A 340 7.03 -16.63 11.39
N ILE A 341 7.05 -17.26 10.21
CA ILE A 341 6.07 -16.98 9.15
C ILE A 341 4.66 -17.35 9.61
N ILE A 342 4.47 -18.53 10.22
CA ILE A 342 3.16 -18.95 10.71
C ILE A 342 2.68 -18.05 11.86
N SER A 343 3.56 -17.69 12.79
CA SER A 343 3.24 -16.72 13.85
C SER A 343 2.84 -15.36 13.26
N GLY A 344 3.57 -14.87 12.26
CA GLY A 344 3.25 -13.63 11.56
C GLY A 344 1.88 -13.66 10.87
N LEU A 345 1.51 -14.79 10.25
CA LEU A 345 0.17 -14.98 9.69
C LEU A 345 -0.92 -14.90 10.77
N ALA A 346 -0.67 -15.46 11.96
CA ALA A 346 -1.64 -15.42 13.06
C ALA A 346 -1.83 -14.00 13.61
N VAL A 347 -0.73 -13.25 13.73
CA VAL A 347 -0.78 -11.83 14.10
C VAL A 347 -1.53 -11.03 13.05
N GLN A 348 -1.30 -11.28 11.76
CA GLN A 348 -2.01 -10.62 10.67
C GLN A 348 -3.52 -10.91 10.70
N GLU A 349 -3.93 -12.15 10.95
CA GLU A 349 -5.34 -12.52 11.12
C GLU A 349 -5.96 -11.80 12.31
N LYS A 350 -5.23 -11.68 13.42
CA LYS A 350 -5.69 -10.90 14.58
C LYS A 350 -5.90 -9.42 14.24
N PHE A 351 -5.00 -8.82 13.47
CA PHE A 351 -5.14 -7.43 13.03
C PHE A 351 -6.35 -7.23 12.12
N LEU A 352 -6.58 -8.15 11.17
CA LEU A 352 -7.76 -8.10 10.31
C LEU A 352 -9.06 -8.20 11.12
N HIS A 353 -9.12 -9.18 12.03
CA HIS A 353 -10.27 -9.34 12.91
C HIS A 353 -10.54 -8.08 13.76
N ASP A 354 -9.50 -7.50 14.36
CA ASP A 354 -9.64 -6.26 15.14
C ASP A 354 -10.12 -5.08 14.28
N ALA A 355 -9.65 -5.00 13.03
CA ALA A 355 -10.05 -3.97 12.09
C ALA A 355 -11.53 -4.09 11.66
N GLU A 356 -12.02 -5.33 11.48
CA GLU A 356 -13.43 -5.63 11.22
C GLU A 356 -14.30 -5.24 12.41
N VAL A 357 -13.90 -5.62 13.64
CA VAL A 357 -14.63 -5.26 14.87
C VAL A 357 -14.72 -3.74 15.05
N LEU A 358 -13.69 -3.01 14.62
CA LEU A 358 -13.65 -1.54 14.64
C LEU A 358 -14.41 -0.90 13.47
N ASN A 359 -14.94 -1.68 12.53
CA ASN A 359 -15.62 -1.21 11.31
C ASN A 359 -14.79 -0.25 10.46
N LEU A 360 -13.47 -0.49 10.34
CA LEU A 360 -12.58 0.44 9.63
C LEU A 360 -12.80 0.49 8.11
N SER A 361 -13.55 -0.45 7.54
CA SER A 361 -13.89 -0.47 6.11
C SER A 361 -15.16 0.31 5.75
N SER A 362 -15.91 0.83 6.72
CA SER A 362 -17.27 1.34 6.47
C SER A 362 -17.34 2.76 5.90
N ASN A 363 -16.20 3.38 5.58
CA ASN A 363 -16.16 4.75 5.08
C ASN A 363 -16.01 4.80 3.55
N ASN A 364 -16.48 5.89 2.94
CA ASN A 364 -16.45 6.06 1.49
C ASN A 364 -15.02 6.05 0.93
N ILE A 365 -14.05 6.64 1.65
CA ILE A 365 -12.64 6.68 1.23
C ILE A 365 -12.09 5.25 1.06
N PHE A 366 -12.40 4.34 1.99
CA PHE A 366 -12.02 2.94 1.90
C PHE A 366 -12.67 2.26 0.71
N THR A 367 -13.97 2.48 0.53
CA THR A 367 -14.75 1.89 -0.57
C THR A 367 -14.18 2.34 -1.92
N ASP A 368 -13.93 3.63 -2.10
CA ASP A 368 -13.37 4.20 -3.33
C ASP A 368 -11.97 3.66 -3.61
N LEU A 369 -11.11 3.55 -2.58
CA LEU A 369 -9.77 2.96 -2.71
C LEU A 369 -9.85 1.48 -3.09
N PHE A 370 -10.75 0.72 -2.46
CA PHE A 370 -10.94 -0.70 -2.73
C PHE A 370 -11.40 -0.93 -4.17
N GLU A 371 -12.44 -0.23 -4.61
CA GLU A 371 -12.93 -0.33 -5.99
C GLU A 371 -11.86 0.10 -6.99
N HIS A 372 -11.11 1.18 -6.72
CA HIS A 372 -10.00 1.58 -7.57
C HIS A 372 -8.94 0.48 -7.72
N HIS A 373 -8.47 -0.12 -6.62
CA HIS A 373 -7.47 -1.18 -6.68
C HIS A 373 -8.00 -2.45 -7.35
N TYR A 374 -9.26 -2.80 -7.09
CA TYR A 374 -9.89 -3.98 -7.66
C TYR A 374 -10.16 -3.83 -9.17
N HIS A 375 -10.68 -2.68 -9.60
CA HIS A 375 -10.87 -2.35 -11.01
C HIS A 375 -9.56 -2.39 -11.80
N ASN A 376 -8.49 -1.79 -11.26
CA ASN A 376 -7.17 -1.86 -11.88
C ASN A 376 -6.68 -3.31 -12.04
N TYR A 377 -6.94 -4.17 -11.05
CA TYR A 377 -6.62 -5.59 -11.14
C TYR A 377 -7.42 -6.29 -12.26
N LEU A 378 -8.73 -6.06 -12.34
CA LEU A 378 -9.59 -6.64 -13.38
C LEU A 378 -9.16 -6.21 -14.78
N ILE A 379 -8.89 -4.92 -15.00
CA ILE A 379 -8.42 -4.39 -16.28
C ILE A 379 -7.10 -5.07 -16.67
N LYS A 380 -6.13 -5.12 -15.74
CA LYS A 380 -4.85 -5.77 -15.97
C LYS A 380 -5.03 -7.25 -16.34
N LEU A 381 -5.89 -7.97 -15.63
CA LEU A 381 -6.18 -9.38 -15.91
C LEU A 381 -6.80 -9.58 -17.30
N CYS A 382 -7.74 -8.73 -17.70
CA CYS A 382 -8.32 -8.77 -19.05
C CYS A 382 -7.26 -8.56 -20.14
N ILE A 383 -6.37 -7.58 -19.94
CA ILE A 383 -5.28 -7.27 -20.87
C ILE A 383 -4.26 -8.43 -20.92
N GLU A 384 -3.89 -9.01 -19.77
CA GLU A 384 -2.99 -10.17 -19.73
C GLU A 384 -3.59 -11.39 -20.44
N LYS A 385 -4.89 -11.65 -20.24
CA LYS A 385 -5.61 -12.73 -20.95
C LYS A 385 -5.67 -12.47 -22.46
N LEU A 386 -5.87 -11.21 -22.88
CA LEU A 386 -5.84 -10.82 -24.28
C LEU A 386 -4.49 -11.18 -24.92
N TYR A 387 -3.37 -10.77 -24.30
CA TYR A 387 -2.04 -11.04 -24.84
C TYR A 387 -1.62 -12.52 -24.78
N ASN A 388 -2.11 -13.28 -23.80
CA ASN A 388 -1.80 -14.72 -23.70
C ASN A 388 -2.57 -15.57 -24.73
N ASN A 389 -3.76 -15.14 -25.15
CA ASN A 389 -4.56 -15.85 -26.15
C ASN A 389 -3.99 -15.68 -27.57
N GLU A 390 -3.28 -14.58 -27.81
CA GLU A 390 -2.58 -14.36 -29.07
C GLU A 390 -1.17 -14.96 -29.01
N SER A 391 -1.05 -16.20 -29.47
CA SER A 391 0.19 -17.00 -29.54
C SER A 391 1.34 -16.36 -30.36
N LEU A 392 1.22 -15.08 -30.75
CA LEU A 392 2.14 -14.34 -31.63
C LEU A 392 2.64 -13.03 -31.01
N VAL A 393 2.29 -12.68 -29.77
CA VAL A 393 2.88 -11.53 -29.07
C VAL A 393 4.30 -11.89 -28.56
N ASN A 394 5.19 -12.23 -29.51
CA ASN A 394 6.60 -11.88 -29.34
C ASN A 394 6.62 -10.37 -29.04
N HIS A 395 7.46 -9.92 -28.10
CA HIS A 395 7.44 -8.57 -27.49
C HIS A 395 7.69 -7.39 -28.47
N ASN A 396 6.99 -7.35 -29.61
CA ASN A 396 6.95 -6.31 -30.60
C ASN A 396 5.90 -5.28 -30.16
N PRO A 397 6.31 -4.06 -29.77
CA PRO A 397 5.40 -3.02 -29.29
C PRO A 397 4.28 -2.66 -30.27
N ASP A 398 4.52 -2.77 -31.58
CA ASP A 398 3.52 -2.44 -32.60
C ASP A 398 2.39 -3.46 -32.65
N ILE A 399 2.71 -4.74 -32.49
CA ILE A 399 1.72 -5.82 -32.42
C ILE A 399 0.90 -5.69 -31.13
N VAL A 400 1.57 -5.48 -29.98
CA VAL A 400 0.90 -5.24 -28.69
C VAL A 400 -0.10 -4.09 -28.78
N ARG A 401 0.29 -2.99 -29.44
CA ARG A 401 -0.57 -1.82 -29.65
C ARG A 401 -1.73 -2.12 -30.58
N SER A 402 -1.50 -2.87 -31.66
CA SER A 402 -2.57 -3.27 -32.60
C SER A 402 -3.61 -4.13 -31.90
N VAL A 403 -3.18 -5.19 -31.22
CA VAL A 403 -4.07 -6.14 -30.51
C VAL A 403 -4.92 -5.43 -29.46
N TYR A 404 -4.29 -4.57 -28.66
CA TYR A 404 -5.02 -3.77 -27.67
C TYR A 404 -6.04 -2.84 -28.33
N LYS A 405 -5.65 -2.17 -29.42
CA LYS A 405 -6.53 -1.28 -30.17
C LYS A 405 -7.72 -2.04 -30.75
N ASP A 406 -7.50 -3.19 -31.39
CA ASP A 406 -8.54 -4.00 -32.01
C ASP A 406 -9.53 -4.52 -30.96
N PHE A 407 -9.02 -4.96 -29.81
CA PHE A 407 -9.84 -5.35 -28.67
C PHE A 407 -10.72 -4.20 -28.17
N ARG A 408 -10.11 -3.03 -27.93
CA ARG A 408 -10.82 -1.82 -27.49
C ARG A 408 -11.88 -1.38 -28.50
N ASP A 409 -11.52 -1.32 -29.79
CA ASP A 409 -12.42 -0.91 -30.87
C ASP A 409 -13.61 -1.87 -30.95
N GLY A 410 -13.38 -3.18 -30.81
CA GLY A 410 -14.45 -4.17 -30.72
C GLY A 410 -15.36 -4.02 -29.50
N LEU A 411 -14.85 -3.56 -28.35
CA LEU A 411 -15.70 -3.21 -27.19
C LEU A 411 -16.54 -1.96 -27.48
N ALA A 412 -15.92 -0.94 -28.05
CA ALA A 412 -16.57 0.33 -28.36
C ALA A 412 -17.68 0.16 -29.43
N ASP A 413 -17.46 -0.68 -30.45
CA ASP A 413 -18.46 -0.98 -31.50
C ASP A 413 -19.76 -1.59 -30.95
N ASN A 414 -19.68 -2.23 -29.78
CA ASN A 414 -20.83 -2.87 -29.11
C ASN A 414 -21.43 -2.01 -27.97
N ALA A 415 -20.93 -0.79 -27.78
CA ALA A 415 -21.35 0.11 -26.71
C ALA A 415 -21.99 1.39 -27.26
N THR A 416 -22.91 1.97 -26.49
CA THR A 416 -23.41 3.32 -26.77
C THR A 416 -22.52 4.32 -26.05
N ILE A 417 -21.74 5.10 -26.81
CA ILE A 417 -20.80 6.08 -26.26
C ILE A 417 -21.18 7.48 -26.77
N SER A 418 -21.43 8.40 -25.85
CA SER A 418 -21.66 9.82 -26.13
C SER A 418 -20.66 10.65 -25.35
N ILE A 419 -20.10 11.69 -25.97
CA ILE A 419 -19.18 12.64 -25.32
C ILE A 419 -19.72 14.04 -25.50
N ASP A 420 -19.91 14.77 -24.39
CA ASP A 420 -20.22 16.19 -24.45
C ASP A 420 -18.94 17.00 -24.73
N SER A 421 -18.65 17.16 -26.02
CA SER A 421 -17.50 17.94 -26.47
C SER A 421 -17.54 19.41 -26.02
N THR A 422 -18.71 19.95 -25.68
CA THR A 422 -18.86 21.32 -25.21
C THR A 422 -18.34 21.44 -23.78
N VAL A 423 -18.73 20.53 -22.90
CA VAL A 423 -18.25 20.49 -21.51
C VAL A 423 -16.74 20.27 -21.48
N VAL A 424 -16.22 19.27 -22.23
CA VAL A 424 -14.78 18.97 -22.30
C VAL A 424 -13.95 20.20 -22.71
N LYS A 425 -14.44 20.98 -23.68
CA LYS A 425 -13.75 22.18 -24.20
C LYS A 425 -13.85 23.38 -23.28
N LYS A 426 -14.91 23.50 -22.48
CA LYS A 426 -15.26 24.74 -21.77
C LYS A 426 -15.02 24.70 -20.26
N PHE A 427 -14.84 23.53 -19.64
CA PHE A 427 -14.60 23.49 -18.20
C PHE A 427 -13.31 24.23 -17.83
N ILE A 428 -13.37 24.95 -16.72
CA ILE A 428 -12.26 25.72 -16.16
C ILE A 428 -11.43 24.77 -15.30
N PHE A 429 -10.13 24.68 -15.57
CA PHE A 429 -9.20 23.86 -14.80
C PHE A 429 -8.22 24.75 -14.06
N ASN A 430 -8.37 24.84 -12.74
CA ASN A 430 -7.43 25.57 -11.90
C ASN A 430 -6.42 24.59 -11.29
N LEU A 431 -5.18 24.67 -11.75
CA LEU A 431 -4.03 24.07 -11.06
C LEU A 431 -3.75 24.90 -9.81
N GLU A 432 -4.56 24.75 -8.76
CA GLU A 432 -4.09 25.18 -7.45
C GLU A 432 -2.88 24.30 -7.10
N ILE A 433 -1.71 24.95 -7.13
CA ILE A 433 -0.45 24.48 -6.55
C ILE A 433 -0.71 24.47 -5.06
N SER A 434 -1.13 23.32 -4.53
CA SER A 434 -1.06 23.07 -3.09
C SER A 434 0.41 23.23 -2.70
N SER A 435 0.67 24.29 -1.94
CA SER A 435 1.98 24.67 -1.41
C SER A 435 2.45 23.70 -0.36
#